data_AF-A0A8T7IAV8-F1
#
_entry.id   AF-A0A8T7IAV8-F1
#
_cell.length_a   1.000
_cell.length_b   1.000
_cell.length_c   1.000
_cell.angle_alpha   90.00
_cell.angle_beta   90.00
_cell.angle_gamma   90.00
#
_symmetry.space_group_name_H-M   'P 1'
#
loop_
_entity.id
_entity.type
_entity.pdbx_description
1 polymer ?
#
loop_
_entity_poly.entity_id
_entity_poly.type
_entity_poly.pdbx_seq_one_letter_code
_entity_poly.pdbx_strand_id
1 'polypeptide(L)'
;MMIHPDKCKELGLSKPKNHDNQLAYVKRIILNGIKFNTRLARYVGIHNLHSIISILFKKGVQFTLEHGKVWCPFKEEVPPYPVDIIYMTEEQVLKYKEEKAAKKD
;
A
#
# COMPACT_ATOMS: atom_id res chain seq x y z
N MET A 1 -12.85 -9.68 5.69
CA MET A 1 -11.89 -9.66 4.56
C MET A 1 -10.50 -9.87 5.13
N MET A 2 -9.81 -10.91 4.67
CA MET A 2 -8.50 -11.29 5.21
C MET A 2 -7.43 -11.08 4.14
N ILE A 3 -6.28 -10.53 4.52
CA ILE A 3 -5.12 -10.39 3.65
C ILE A 3 -4.41 -11.74 3.64
N HIS A 4 -4.04 -12.26 2.46
CA HIS A 4 -3.40 -13.56 2.32
C HIS A 4 -1.91 -13.46 2.73
N PRO A 5 -1.50 -14.00 3.90
CA PRO A 5 -0.13 -13.84 4.39
C PRO A 5 0.89 -14.57 3.51
N ASP A 6 0.49 -15.68 2.91
CA ASP A 6 1.36 -16.47 2.02
C ASP A 6 1.70 -15.68 0.75
N LYS A 7 0.71 -15.01 0.15
CA LYS A 7 0.90 -14.14 -1.01
C LYS A 7 1.73 -12.90 -0.69
N CYS A 8 1.60 -12.37 0.52
CA CYS A 8 2.48 -11.29 0.97
C CYS A 8 3.94 -11.74 1.03
N LYS A 9 4.19 -12.94 1.55
CA LYS A 9 5.54 -13.51 1.65
C LYS A 9 6.16 -13.77 0.27
N GLU A 10 5.38 -14.30 -0.67
CA GLU A 10 5.82 -14.49 -2.06
C GLU A 10 6.28 -13.19 -2.72
N LEU A 11 5.62 -12.06 -2.39
CA LEU A 11 5.97 -10.74 -2.90
C LEU A 11 7.05 -10.00 -2.08
N GLY A 12 7.63 -10.62 -1.05
CA GLY A 12 8.58 -9.97 -0.14
C GLY A 12 7.95 -8.86 0.71
N LEU A 13 6.62 -8.81 0.82
CA LEU A 13 5.90 -7.83 1.62
C LEU A 13 5.88 -8.24 3.10
N SER A 14 5.79 -7.24 3.98
CA SER A 14 5.65 -7.49 5.41
C SER A 14 4.41 -8.35 5.71
N LYS A 15 4.51 -9.33 6.60
CA LYS A 15 3.36 -10.19 6.96
C LYS A 15 2.25 -9.34 7.62
N PRO A 16 0.97 -9.48 7.22
CA PRO A 16 -0.14 -8.80 7.91
C PRO A 16 -0.17 -9.22 9.39
N LYS A 17 -0.38 -8.26 10.30
CA LYS A 17 -0.59 -8.56 11.73
C LYS A 17 -2.00 -9.11 11.95
N ASN A 18 -2.21 -9.88 13.01
CA ASN A 18 -3.50 -10.51 13.32
C ASN A 18 -4.68 -9.52 13.41
N HIS A 19 -4.42 -8.25 13.71
CA HIS A 19 -5.43 -7.17 13.78
C HIS A 19 -5.27 -6.10 12.70
N ASP A 20 -4.45 -6.34 11.67
CA ASP A 20 -4.31 -5.36 10.57
C ASP A 20 -5.54 -5.38 9.67
N ASN A 21 -6.24 -4.25 9.64
CA ASN A 21 -7.20 -3.96 8.57
C ASN A 21 -6.45 -3.64 7.27
N GLN A 22 -7.10 -3.83 6.11
CA GLN A 22 -6.51 -3.54 4.79
C GLN A 22 -5.90 -2.12 4.72
N LEU A 23 -6.57 -1.13 5.29
CA LEU A 23 -6.05 0.25 5.35
C LEU A 23 -4.78 0.37 6.18
N ALA A 24 -4.73 -0.26 7.36
CA ALA A 24 -3.57 -0.21 8.24
C ALA A 24 -2.37 -0.91 7.59
N TYR A 25 -2.64 -2.02 6.90
CA TYR A 25 -1.64 -2.79 6.19
C TYR A 25 -1.04 -2.01 5.00
N VAL A 26 -1.87 -1.46 4.10
CA VAL A 26 -1.40 -0.64 2.97
C VAL A 26 -0.59 0.54 3.47
N LYS A 27 -1.07 1.22 4.51
CA LYS A 27 -0.35 2.33 5.13
C LYS A 27 1.04 1.90 5.63
N ARG A 28 1.16 0.73 6.25
CA ARG A 28 2.46 0.23 6.70
C ARG A 28 3.39 -0.11 5.53
N ILE A 29 2.87 -0.70 4.47
CA ILE A 29 3.67 -1.00 3.26
C ILE A 29 4.28 0.28 2.71
N ILE A 30 3.46 1.31 2.47
CA ILE A 30 3.97 2.57 1.88
C ILE A 30 4.90 3.31 2.86
N LEU A 31 4.69 3.19 4.17
CA LEU A 31 5.60 3.75 5.19
C LEU A 31 6.96 3.04 5.24
N ASN A 32 7.05 1.82 4.73
CA ASN A 32 8.33 1.13 4.57
C ASN A 32 9.04 1.50 3.26
N GLY A 33 8.53 2.50 2.51
CA GLY A 33 9.07 2.92 1.21
C GLY A 33 8.75 1.95 0.07
N ILE A 34 7.86 0.98 0.28
CA ILE A 34 7.52 -0.01 -0.74
C ILE A 34 6.46 0.57 -1.68
N LYS A 35 6.70 0.49 -2.99
CA LYS A 35 5.70 0.81 -4.01
C LYS A 35 4.61 -0.26 -4.05
N PHE A 36 3.37 0.15 -3.82
CA PHE A 36 2.21 -0.72 -3.82
C PHE A 36 1.26 -0.37 -4.95
N ASN A 37 0.60 -1.33 -5.58
CA ASN A 37 -0.28 -1.06 -6.72
C ASN A 37 -1.54 -1.93 -6.71
N THR A 38 -2.52 -1.61 -7.55
CA THR A 38 -3.82 -2.31 -7.54
C THR A 38 -3.73 -3.81 -7.89
N ARG A 39 -2.69 -4.24 -8.62
CA ARG A 39 -2.49 -5.65 -8.98
C ARG A 39 -1.92 -6.44 -7.81
N LEU A 40 -0.90 -5.90 -7.16
CA LEU A 40 -0.36 -6.47 -5.91
C LEU A 40 -1.42 -6.49 -4.82
N ALA A 41 -2.20 -5.41 -4.68
CA ALA A 41 -3.32 -5.31 -3.76
C ALA A 41 -4.30 -6.48 -3.94
N ARG A 42 -4.77 -6.71 -5.17
CA ARG A 42 -5.65 -7.85 -5.46
C ARG A 42 -4.99 -9.18 -5.13
N TYR A 43 -3.70 -9.35 -5.45
CA TYR A 43 -2.96 -10.58 -5.21
C TYR A 43 -2.91 -10.97 -3.73
N VAL A 44 -2.74 -9.98 -2.86
CA VAL A 44 -2.72 -10.21 -1.40
C VAL A 44 -4.10 -10.18 -0.75
N GLY A 45 -5.20 -10.07 -1.52
CA GLY A 45 -6.58 -10.08 -1.00
C GLY A 45 -7.15 -8.70 -0.63
N ILE A 46 -6.54 -7.62 -1.13
CA ILE A 46 -7.05 -6.24 -1.02
C ILE A 46 -7.85 -5.93 -2.29
N HIS A 47 -9.17 -5.99 -2.16
CA HIS A 47 -10.10 -5.87 -3.29
C HIS A 47 -10.16 -4.46 -3.90
N ASN A 48 -10.09 -3.41 -3.07
CA ASN A 48 -10.27 -2.03 -3.54
C ASN A 48 -9.20 -1.09 -2.97
N LEU A 49 -8.07 -0.99 -3.69
CA LEU A 49 -6.99 -0.04 -3.35
C LEU A 49 -7.45 1.42 -3.51
N HIS A 50 -8.30 1.70 -4.50
CA HIS A 50 -8.81 3.05 -4.78
C HIS A 50 -9.60 3.64 -3.60
N SER A 51 -10.43 2.82 -2.95
CA SER A 51 -11.12 3.22 -1.71
C SER A 51 -10.14 3.48 -0.57
N ILE A 52 -9.08 2.68 -0.44
CA ILE A 52 -8.06 2.88 0.60
C ILE A 52 -7.30 4.18 0.36
N ILE A 53 -6.90 4.45 -0.88
CA ILE A 53 -6.28 5.72 -1.30
C ILE A 53 -7.17 6.90 -0.90
N SER A 54 -8.46 6.85 -1.24
CA SER A 54 -9.43 7.89 -0.88
C SER A 54 -9.53 8.11 0.64
N ILE A 55 -9.53 7.03 1.43
CA ILE A 55 -9.58 7.14 2.90
C ILE A 55 -8.26 7.70 3.46
N LEU A 56 -7.11 7.28 2.93
CA LEU A 56 -5.80 7.80 3.34
C LEU A 56 -5.69 9.30 3.05
N PHE A 57 -6.16 9.73 1.89
CA PHE A 57 -6.20 11.14 1.49
C PHE A 57 -7.08 11.96 2.44
N LYS A 58 -8.30 11.48 2.74
CA LYS A 58 -9.21 12.11 3.71
C LYS A 58 -8.62 12.19 5.14
N LYS A 59 -7.71 11.28 5.49
CA LYS A 59 -6.99 11.30 6.77
C LYS A 59 -5.76 12.21 6.77
N GLY A 60 -5.51 12.94 5.69
CA GLY A 60 -4.36 13.85 5.57
C GLY A 60 -3.01 13.13 5.46
N VAL A 61 -3.00 11.85 5.08
CA VAL A 61 -1.74 11.12 4.89
C VAL A 61 -1.09 11.59 3.59
N GLN A 62 0.13 12.10 3.67
CA GLN A 62 0.91 12.47 2.48
C GLN A 62 1.48 11.22 1.82
N PHE A 63 1.10 10.98 0.57
CA PHE A 63 1.63 9.90 -0.27
C PHE A 63 1.64 10.35 -1.72
N THR A 64 2.40 9.66 -2.55
CA THR A 64 2.43 9.87 -3.99
C THR A 64 1.58 8.81 -4.69
N LEU A 65 0.74 9.28 -5.62
CA LEU A 65 -0.08 8.45 -6.49
C LEU A 65 0.42 8.61 -7.93
N GLU A 66 0.93 7.52 -8.49
CA GLU A 66 1.32 7.40 -9.89
C GLU A 66 0.37 6.46 -10.63
N HIS A 67 0.23 6.64 -11.95
CA HIS A 67 -0.47 5.70 -12.81
C HIS A 67 0.52 5.10 -13.79
N GLY A 68 0.64 3.77 -13.80
CA GLY A 68 1.64 3.11 -14.63
C GLY A 68 1.31 1.66 -14.95
N LYS A 69 2.02 1.10 -15.94
CA LYS A 69 1.94 -0.32 -16.25
C LYS A 69 2.82 -1.08 -15.28
N VAL A 70 2.26 -2.09 -14.62
CA VAL A 70 2.96 -2.91 -13.63
C VAL A 70 2.75 -4.38 -13.92
N TRP A 71 3.74 -5.19 -13.56
CA TRP A 71 3.61 -6.64 -13.63
C TRP A 71 2.51 -7.13 -12.68
N CYS A 72 1.68 -8.04 -13.17
CA CYS A 72 0.54 -8.59 -12.45
C CYS A 72 0.81 -10.04 -12.03
N PRO A 73 1.04 -10.33 -10.73
CA PRO A 73 1.35 -11.69 -10.27
C PRO A 73 0.24 -12.72 -10.51
N PHE A 74 -1.00 -12.29 -10.68
CA PHE A 74 -2.10 -13.21 -11.00
C PHE A 74 -2.10 -13.74 -12.43
N LYS A 75 -1.61 -12.94 -13.37
CA LYS A 75 -1.64 -13.25 -14.80
C LYS A 75 -0.24 -13.47 -15.37
N GLU A 76 0.78 -13.23 -14.55
CA GLU A 76 2.20 -13.31 -14.89
C GLU A 76 2.61 -12.42 -16.08
N GLU A 77 1.79 -11.42 -16.40
CA GLU A 77 2.00 -10.48 -17.51
C GLU A 77 1.94 -9.03 -17.03
N VAL A 78 2.39 -8.09 -17.87
CA VAL A 78 2.15 -6.65 -17.69
C VAL A 78 0.89 -6.27 -18.47
N PRO A 79 -0.26 -6.00 -17.81
CA PRO A 79 -1.48 -5.65 -18.53
C PRO A 79 -1.29 -4.36 -19.35
N PRO A 80 -2.01 -4.21 -20.48
CA PRO A 80 -1.88 -3.03 -21.33
C PRO A 80 -2.44 -1.76 -20.68
N TYR A 81 -3.34 -1.90 -19.70
CA TYR A 81 -3.97 -0.81 -18.99
C TYR A 81 -3.14 -0.35 -17.78
N PRO A 82 -2.91 0.96 -17.61
CA PRO A 82 -2.24 1.49 -16.43
C PRO A 82 -3.08 1.27 -15.17
N VAL A 83 -2.41 1.21 -14.03
CA VAL A 83 -3.05 1.05 -12.72
C VAL A 83 -2.51 2.06 -11.71
N ASP A 84 -3.27 2.27 -10.64
CA ASP A 84 -2.84 3.07 -9.51
C ASP A 84 -1.64 2.42 -8.80
N ILE A 85 -0.59 3.21 -8.60
CA ILE A 85 0.62 2.90 -7.85
C ILE A 85 0.73 3.95 -6.75
N ILE A 86 0.74 3.50 -5.50
CA ILE A 86 0.88 4.33 -4.31
C ILE A 86 2.18 4.01 -3.60
N TYR A 87 2.89 5.05 -3.17
CA TYR A 87 4.09 4.95 -2.34
C TYR A 87 4.31 6.22 -1.54
N MET A 88 5.23 6.19 -0.59
CA MET A 88 5.75 7.38 0.07
C MET A 88 7.22 7.54 -0.27
N THR A 89 7.66 8.77 -0.51
CA THR A 89 9.09 9.10 -0.55
C THR A 89 9.68 9.06 0.86
N GLU A 90 11.00 8.98 0.96
CA GLU A 90 11.68 9.00 2.25
C GLU A 90 11.32 10.26 3.07
N GLU A 91 11.25 11.41 2.41
CA GLU A 91 10.83 12.69 3.01
C GLU A 91 9.39 12.63 3.57
N GLN A 92 8.45 12.05 2.82
CA GLN A 92 7.07 11.86 3.28
C GLN A 92 6.98 10.89 4.46
N VAL A 93 7.79 9.82 4.46
CA VAL A 93 7.88 8.88 5.58
C VAL A 93 8.45 9.55 6.83
N LEU A 94 9.52 10.33 6.69
CA LEU A 94 10.15 11.05 7.80
C LEU A 94 9.16 12.04 8.41
N LYS A 95 8.54 12.89 7.57
CA LYS A 95 7.53 13.84 8.02
C LYS A 95 6.38 13.17 8.75
N TYR A 96 5.88 12.03 8.23
CA TYR A 96 4.83 11.27 8.90
C TYR A 96 5.26 10.75 10.29
N LYS A 97 6.52 10.31 10.43
CA LYS A 97 7.08 9.86 11.72
C LYS A 97 7.22 11.01 12.70
N GLU A 98 7.69 12.17 12.25
CA GLU A 98 7.83 13.39 13.06
C GLU A 98 6.48 13.91 13.54
N GLU A 99 5.49 14.05 12.65
CA GLU A 99 4.13 14.48 13.02
C GLU A 99 3.48 13.52 14.03
N LYS A 100 3.81 12.23 13.96
CA LYS A 100 3.30 11.24 14.90
C LYS A 100 4.01 11.30 16.26
N ALA A 101 5.31 11.60 16.27
CA ALA A 101 6.07 11.81 17.50
C ALA A 101 5.60 13.08 18.22
N ALA A 102 5.39 14.18 17.49
CA ALA A 102 4.94 15.46 18.04
C ALA A 102 3.51 15.43 18.63
N LYS A 103 2.66 14.50 18.19
CA LYS A 103 1.30 14.30 18.72
C LYS A 103 1.24 13.39 19.96
N LYS A 104 2.38 12.88 20.42
CA LYS A 104 2.48 11.98 21.58
C LYS A 104 2.90 12.70 22.88
N ASP A 105 3.15 14.01 22.81
CA ASP A 105 3.36 14.91 23.95
C ASP A 105 2.04 15.57 24.39
#